data_AF-A0A6G0X7E2-F1
#
_entry.id   AF-A0A6G0X7E2-F1
#
_cell.length_a   1.000
_cell.length_b   1.000
_cell.length_c   1.000
_cell.angle_alpha   90.00
_cell.angle_beta   90.00
_cell.angle_gamma   90.00
#
_symmetry.space_group_name_H-M   'P 1'
#
loop_
_entity.id
_entity.type
_entity.pdbx_description
1 polymer ?
#
loop_
_entity_poly.entity_id
_entity_poly.type
_entity_poly.pdbx_seq_one_letter_code
_entity_poly.pdbx_strand_id
1 'polypeptide(L)'
;MDSSTPTRIPRSPGHQVSHRMSPYTPRRSPRLHSSPAIRDQSQTEPAHPTGDALLQFTGDFRLKQTTNTRMETADRVGVQLLRGDDWPTIKQRIWDLCSHHIHRRAKLAGVPPVWQLHDEAPTIDEFDDFISLRHIKRTISPWHSNEAAMSTLRRLRNDVILVCVLKWGNQIGNSKQLAQFTETCIQPVELDRAGAASEEHHQSVIADLKVHWGGILTAMEISWRIWANYICSQKDGNEDELIQKPPPDCVVRQFQAVFSSAQEAVLRIQRGISSV
;
A
#
# COMPACT_ATOMS: atom_id res chain seq x y z
N MET A 1 -15.54 -61.61 59.25
CA MET A 1 -14.33 -60.80 59.04
C MET A 1 -14.83 -59.45 58.54
N ASP A 2 -15.36 -58.61 59.43
CA ASP A 2 -14.62 -57.63 60.25
C ASP A 2 -13.73 -56.71 59.41
N SER A 3 -13.67 -55.39 59.57
CA SER A 3 -14.42 -54.43 60.38
C SER A 3 -13.94 -53.03 59.99
N SER A 4 -14.87 -52.08 59.92
CA SER A 4 -14.81 -50.73 60.52
C SER A 4 -13.70 -49.71 60.12
N THR A 5 -14.11 -48.72 59.32
CA THR A 5 -14.18 -47.24 59.55
C THR A 5 -13.09 -46.44 60.33
N PRO A 6 -13.09 -45.08 60.29
CA PRO A 6 -11.99 -44.21 59.87
C PRO A 6 -11.38 -43.43 61.08
N THR A 7 -10.69 -42.28 60.87
CA THR A 7 -10.95 -41.00 61.58
C THR A 7 -9.75 -40.03 61.68
N ARG A 8 -10.05 -38.75 61.36
CA ARG A 8 -9.55 -37.44 61.87
C ARG A 8 -8.19 -36.84 61.53
N ILE A 9 -8.31 -35.61 61.01
CA ILE A 9 -7.47 -34.42 61.22
C ILE A 9 -7.52 -33.97 62.70
N PRO A 10 -6.47 -33.33 63.25
CA PRO A 10 -6.61 -31.90 63.58
C PRO A 10 -5.36 -31.00 63.40
N ARG A 11 -5.63 -29.78 62.92
CA ARG A 11 -5.17 -28.42 63.34
C ARG A 11 -3.73 -28.13 63.83
N SER A 12 -3.16 -27.07 63.23
CA SER A 12 -2.01 -26.23 63.64
C SER A 12 -2.15 -25.59 65.05
N PRO A 13 -1.06 -25.03 65.64
CA PRO A 13 -0.86 -23.56 65.57
C PRO A 13 0.60 -23.03 65.70
N GLY A 14 0.80 -21.73 65.42
CA GLY A 14 1.87 -20.88 66.00
C GLY A 14 3.01 -20.50 65.05
N HIS A 15 2.96 -19.34 64.38
CA HIS A 15 3.58 -18.06 64.78
C HIS A 15 5.08 -18.12 65.13
N GLN A 16 5.93 -17.52 64.28
CA GLN A 16 6.93 -16.57 64.74
C GLN A 16 7.37 -15.60 63.63
N VAL A 17 7.08 -14.32 63.90
CA VAL A 17 7.64 -13.15 63.23
C VAL A 17 9.08 -12.99 63.73
N SER A 18 10.03 -12.73 62.83
CA SER A 18 11.33 -12.16 63.19
C SER A 18 11.68 -11.00 62.28
N HIS A 19 11.49 -9.81 62.84
CA HIS A 19 12.10 -8.57 62.41
C HIS A 19 13.63 -8.67 62.51
N ARG A 20 14.34 -8.21 61.49
CA ARG A 20 15.71 -7.71 61.64
C ARG A 20 15.84 -6.37 60.93
N MET A 21 15.74 -5.30 61.71
CA MET A 21 16.20 -3.96 61.35
C MET A 21 17.72 -3.87 61.52
N SER A 22 18.39 -3.13 60.64
CA SER A 22 19.64 -2.41 60.92
C SER A 22 19.97 -1.39 59.80
N PRO A 23 20.76 -0.34 60.06
CA PRO A 23 20.29 1.04 60.00
C PRO A 23 21.17 1.98 59.14
N TYR A 24 20.81 3.29 59.13
CA TYR A 24 21.56 4.48 58.64
C TYR A 24 21.57 4.75 57.12
N THR A 25 21.35 5.95 56.58
CA THR A 25 20.78 7.26 56.99
C THR A 25 20.63 8.09 55.69
N PRO A 26 19.66 9.01 55.57
CA PRO A 26 19.55 9.92 54.42
C PRO A 26 20.41 11.17 54.63
N ARG A 27 21.34 11.46 53.71
CA ARG A 27 22.15 12.68 53.77
C ARG A 27 21.51 13.79 52.94
N ARG A 28 20.98 14.79 53.63
CA ARG A 28 20.43 16.04 53.09
C ARG A 28 21.46 17.17 53.32
N SER A 29 21.42 18.16 52.42
CA SER A 29 21.86 19.57 52.54
C SER A 29 23.21 19.92 51.90
N PRO A 30 23.49 21.20 51.53
CA PRO A 30 22.64 22.41 51.56
C PRO A 30 22.60 23.25 50.26
N ARG A 31 21.64 24.20 50.21
CA ARG A 31 21.61 25.35 49.29
C ARG A 31 22.75 26.32 49.62
N LEU A 32 23.36 26.92 48.59
CA LEU A 32 24.05 28.22 48.68
C LEU A 32 23.58 29.13 47.52
N HIS A 33 23.49 30.40 47.87
CA HIS A 33 22.87 31.52 47.18
C HIS A 33 23.79 32.21 46.14
N SER A 34 23.15 32.84 45.15
CA SER A 34 23.49 34.15 44.50
C SER A 34 24.82 34.26 43.74
N SER A 35 25.00 34.88 42.57
CA SER A 35 24.36 35.86 41.66
C SER A 35 25.36 36.02 40.47
N PRO A 36 25.27 36.95 39.50
CA PRO A 36 24.16 37.71 38.91
C PRO A 36 24.04 37.49 37.37
N ALA A 37 22.88 37.73 36.77
CA ALA A 37 22.80 37.93 35.31
C ALA A 37 22.66 39.42 35.03
N ILE A 38 23.73 39.98 34.47
CA ILE A 38 23.81 41.34 33.93
C ILE A 38 22.88 41.46 32.73
N ARG A 39 22.18 42.60 32.74
CA ARG A 39 21.32 43.17 31.71
C ARG A 39 22.13 43.54 30.46
N ASP A 40 21.43 43.45 29.33
CA ASP A 40 21.61 44.21 28.09
C ASP A 40 22.31 43.49 26.93
N GLN A 41 21.50 43.09 25.94
CA GLN A 41 21.69 43.46 24.53
C GLN A 41 20.52 42.94 23.67
N SER A 42 19.71 43.89 23.20
CA SER A 42 19.15 43.96 21.84
C SER A 42 18.62 42.66 21.22
N GLN A 43 17.32 42.40 21.44
CA GLN A 43 16.51 41.70 20.44
C GLN A 43 16.36 42.62 19.23
N THR A 44 17.28 42.49 18.28
CA THR A 44 17.00 42.81 16.88
C THR A 44 15.99 41.79 16.42
N GLU A 45 14.75 42.22 16.17
CA GLU A 45 13.77 41.42 15.42
C GLU A 45 14.43 40.94 14.12
N PRO A 46 14.51 39.61 13.86
CA PRO A 46 14.71 39.17 12.50
C PRO A 46 13.37 39.34 11.79
N ALA A 47 13.37 40.30 10.87
CA ALA A 47 12.42 40.56 9.79
C ALA A 47 11.40 39.43 9.54
N HIS A 48 10.12 39.82 9.49
CA HIS A 48 9.08 39.05 8.84
C HIS A 48 9.58 38.48 7.50
N PRO A 49 9.56 37.16 7.28
CA PRO A 49 9.71 36.64 5.93
C PRO A 49 8.43 36.98 5.16
N THR A 50 8.48 38.11 4.47
CA THR A 50 7.60 38.42 3.34
C THR A 50 7.92 37.43 2.24
N GLY A 51 7.16 36.35 2.21
CA GLY A 51 7.19 35.33 1.18
C GLY A 51 6.09 34.34 1.51
N ASP A 52 5.12 34.21 0.60
CA ASP A 52 4.04 33.23 0.67
C ASP A 52 4.65 31.84 0.90
N ALA A 53 4.67 31.40 2.16
CA ALA A 53 5.54 30.31 2.57
C ALA A 53 4.94 28.99 2.10
N LEU A 54 5.50 28.45 1.01
CA LEU A 54 5.29 27.10 0.50
C LEU A 54 5.09 26.13 1.67
N LEU A 55 3.96 25.42 1.67
CA LEU A 55 3.71 24.32 2.60
C LEU A 55 4.80 23.29 2.36
N GLN A 56 5.48 22.89 3.44
CA GLN A 56 6.45 21.82 3.38
C GLN A 56 6.31 20.91 4.59
N PHE A 57 6.41 19.61 4.37
CA PHE A 57 6.55 18.62 5.44
C PHE A 57 7.27 17.37 4.95
N THR A 58 7.85 16.62 5.88
CA THR A 58 8.53 15.36 5.58
C THR A 58 7.55 14.19 5.76
N GLY A 59 7.29 13.42 4.70
CA GLY A 59 6.43 12.24 4.72
C GLY A 59 7.24 10.95 4.76
N ASP A 60 6.99 10.05 5.72
CA ASP A 60 7.48 8.66 5.72
C ASP A 60 6.37 7.72 5.22
N PHE A 61 6.53 7.23 4.01
CA PHE A 61 5.55 6.44 3.27
C PHE A 61 5.65 4.97 3.68
N ARG A 62 4.49 4.42 4.06
CA ARG A 62 4.34 3.04 4.54
C ARG A 62 3.21 2.35 3.78
N LEU A 63 3.51 1.21 3.18
CA LEU A 63 2.56 0.39 2.46
C LEU A 63 1.96 -0.68 3.39
N LYS A 64 0.63 -0.79 3.36
CA LYS A 64 -0.13 -1.73 4.17
C LYS A 64 -1.04 -2.58 3.30
N GLN A 65 -1.07 -3.86 3.63
CA GLN A 65 -2.01 -4.81 3.02
C GLN A 65 -3.41 -4.70 3.63
N THR A 66 -3.52 -4.27 4.91
CA THR A 66 -4.79 -4.16 5.65
C THR A 66 -4.83 -2.89 6.49
N THR A 67 -6.01 -2.36 6.79
CA THR A 67 -6.15 -1.14 7.58
C THR A 67 -5.67 -1.29 9.02
N ASN A 68 -5.80 -2.50 9.61
CA ASN A 68 -5.37 -2.75 11.00
C ASN A 68 -3.91 -3.18 11.15
N THR A 69 -3.16 -3.38 10.06
CA THR A 69 -1.71 -3.63 10.15
C THR A 69 -1.05 -2.51 10.97
N ARG A 70 -0.09 -2.83 11.84
CA ARG A 70 0.63 -1.79 12.60
C ARG A 70 1.55 -1.02 11.66
N MET A 71 1.72 0.28 11.90
CA MET A 71 2.56 1.13 11.03
C MET A 71 4.04 0.72 11.10
N GLU A 72 4.46 0.21 12.25
CA GLU A 72 5.82 -0.26 12.51
C GLU A 72 6.16 -1.53 11.72
N THR A 73 5.13 -2.35 11.43
CA THR A 73 5.26 -3.59 10.66
C THR A 73 4.91 -3.40 9.18
N ALA A 74 4.51 -2.21 8.79
CA ALA A 74 4.17 -1.89 7.40
C ALA A 74 5.45 -1.71 6.57
N ASP A 75 5.39 -2.13 5.31
CA ASP A 75 6.52 -2.05 4.40
C ASP A 75 6.89 -0.58 4.18
N ARG A 76 8.18 -0.27 4.33
CA ARG A 76 8.66 1.09 4.18
C ARG A 76 8.95 1.38 2.72
N VAL A 77 8.20 2.32 2.14
CA VAL A 77 8.41 2.79 0.77
C VAL A 77 9.56 3.81 0.74
N GLY A 78 9.58 4.74 1.69
CA GLY A 78 10.65 5.73 1.79
C GLY A 78 10.21 7.02 2.46
N VAL A 79 11.15 7.96 2.59
CA VAL A 79 10.89 9.29 3.14
C VAL A 79 11.05 10.32 2.03
N GLN A 80 10.07 11.22 1.91
CA GLN A 80 10.07 12.27 0.89
C GLN A 80 9.70 13.62 1.49
N LEU A 81 10.35 14.68 1.02
CA LEU A 81 9.98 16.05 1.33
C LEU A 81 8.92 16.53 0.35
N LEU A 82 7.74 16.82 0.86
CA LEU A 82 6.63 17.31 0.07
C LEU A 82 6.57 18.84 0.17
N ARG A 83 6.36 19.51 -0.97
CA ARG A 83 6.24 20.96 -1.08
C ARG A 83 5.07 21.33 -1.97
N GLY A 84 4.35 22.40 -1.66
CA GLY A 84 3.22 22.88 -2.46
C GLY A 84 2.58 24.13 -1.87
N ASP A 85 1.77 24.80 -2.66
CA ASP A 85 1.14 26.06 -2.27
C ASP A 85 -0.20 25.83 -1.54
N ASP A 86 -0.87 24.72 -1.83
CA ASP A 86 -2.16 24.34 -1.25
C ASP A 86 -2.28 22.82 -0.99
N TRP A 87 -3.38 22.42 -0.32
CA TRP A 87 -3.65 21.01 -0.06
C TRP A 87 -3.88 20.18 -1.33
N PRO A 88 -4.68 20.62 -2.33
CA PRO A 88 -4.84 19.87 -3.58
C PRO A 88 -3.52 19.52 -4.27
N THR A 89 -2.57 20.46 -4.35
CA THR A 89 -1.24 20.23 -4.94
C THR A 89 -0.44 19.20 -4.14
N ILE A 90 -0.46 19.30 -2.81
CA ILE A 90 0.17 18.33 -1.93
C ILE A 90 -0.49 16.94 -2.07
N LYS A 91 -1.82 16.88 -2.10
CA LYS A 91 -2.62 15.66 -2.28
C LYS A 91 -2.25 14.97 -3.59
N GLN A 92 -2.15 15.72 -4.69
CA GLN A 92 -1.69 15.21 -5.98
C GLN A 92 -0.29 14.63 -5.91
N ARG A 93 0.67 15.35 -5.31
CA ARG A 93 2.04 14.84 -5.18
C ARG A 93 2.14 13.57 -4.34
N ILE A 94 1.38 13.48 -3.25
CA ILE A 94 1.31 12.25 -2.45
C ILE A 94 0.77 11.11 -3.31
N TRP A 95 -0.30 11.36 -4.06
CA TRP A 95 -0.90 10.38 -4.97
C TRP A 95 0.08 9.89 -6.02
N ASP A 96 0.75 10.81 -6.74
CA ASP A 96 1.70 10.48 -7.80
C ASP A 96 2.87 9.60 -7.28
N LEU A 97 3.30 9.84 -6.05
CA LEU A 97 4.39 9.07 -5.42
C LEU A 97 3.99 7.64 -5.05
N CYS A 98 2.71 7.35 -4.81
CA CYS A 98 2.30 6.03 -4.32
C CYS A 98 1.25 5.32 -5.16
N SER A 99 0.71 5.94 -6.21
CA SER A 99 -0.31 5.36 -7.09
C SER A 99 0.12 4.03 -7.69
N HIS A 100 1.41 3.88 -8.03
CA HIS A 100 1.98 2.62 -8.56
C HIS A 100 2.08 1.48 -7.52
N HIS A 101 1.89 1.77 -6.23
CA HIS A 101 1.79 0.75 -5.17
C HIS A 101 0.34 0.40 -4.82
N ILE A 102 -0.62 1.14 -5.37
CA ILE A 102 -2.04 0.98 -5.14
C ILE A 102 -2.60 0.09 -6.24
N HIS A 103 -3.43 -0.86 -5.84
CA HIS A 103 -4.17 -1.74 -6.73
C HIS A 103 -5.64 -1.34 -6.74
N ARG A 104 -6.41 -1.95 -7.66
CA ARG A 104 -7.87 -1.78 -7.72
C ARG A 104 -8.52 -1.99 -6.35
N ARG A 105 -9.49 -1.13 -6.04
CA ARG A 105 -10.14 -1.07 -4.73
C ARG A 105 -10.88 -2.38 -4.44
N ALA A 106 -10.66 -2.96 -3.27
CA ALA A 106 -11.47 -4.06 -2.79
C ALA A 106 -12.83 -3.52 -2.32
N LYS A 107 -13.92 -4.15 -2.77
CA LYS A 107 -15.28 -3.80 -2.39
C LYS A 107 -16.00 -5.05 -1.92
N LEU A 108 -16.79 -4.90 -0.86
CA LEU A 108 -17.71 -5.94 -0.42
C LEU A 108 -19.11 -5.56 -0.93
N ALA A 109 -19.70 -6.39 -1.78
CA ALA A 109 -20.98 -6.09 -2.44
C ALA A 109 -21.88 -7.33 -2.53
N GLY A 110 -23.18 -7.12 -2.75
CA GLY A 110 -24.17 -8.19 -2.90
C GLY A 110 -24.77 -8.70 -1.58
N VAL A 111 -25.69 -9.66 -1.71
CA VAL A 111 -26.35 -10.36 -0.60
C VAL A 111 -26.40 -11.87 -0.92
N PRO A 112 -25.66 -12.73 -0.19
CA PRO A 112 -24.70 -12.38 0.86
C PRO A 112 -23.51 -11.57 0.32
N PRO A 113 -22.81 -10.82 1.19
CA PRO A 113 -21.67 -9.99 0.78
C PRO A 113 -20.52 -10.85 0.25
N VAL A 114 -20.08 -10.57 -0.97
CA VAL A 114 -18.95 -11.21 -1.64
C VAL A 114 -17.90 -10.15 -1.95
N TRP A 115 -16.63 -10.56 -1.86
CA TRP A 115 -15.51 -9.71 -2.26
C TRP A 115 -15.50 -9.53 -3.78
N GLN A 116 -15.31 -8.29 -4.20
CA GLN A 116 -15.20 -7.90 -5.59
C GLN A 116 -14.04 -6.90 -5.73
N LEU A 117 -13.39 -6.91 -6.89
CA LEU A 117 -12.52 -5.84 -7.32
C LEU A 117 -13.37 -4.75 -7.99
N HIS A 118 -13.06 -3.50 -7.70
CA HIS A 118 -13.59 -2.40 -8.48
C HIS A 118 -13.02 -2.47 -9.91
N ASP A 119 -13.87 -2.30 -10.92
CA ASP A 119 -13.48 -2.48 -12.32
C ASP A 119 -12.49 -1.40 -12.79
N GLU A 120 -12.71 -0.16 -12.34
CA GLU A 120 -11.89 0.99 -12.73
C GLU A 120 -10.62 1.10 -11.88
N ALA A 121 -9.54 1.58 -12.53
CA ALA A 121 -8.31 1.94 -11.84
C ALA A 121 -8.54 3.08 -10.84
N PRO A 122 -7.91 3.05 -9.66
CA PRO A 122 -8.09 4.09 -8.67
C PRO A 122 -7.66 5.47 -9.18
N THR A 123 -8.41 6.49 -8.80
CA THR A 123 -8.11 7.90 -9.11
C THR A 123 -7.88 8.70 -7.83
N ILE A 124 -7.35 9.92 -7.97
CA ILE A 124 -7.10 10.80 -6.84
C ILE A 124 -8.39 11.19 -6.06
N ASP A 125 -9.56 11.04 -6.67
CA ASP A 125 -10.82 11.27 -5.99
C ASP A 125 -11.05 10.23 -4.87
N GLU A 126 -10.48 9.03 -5.03
CA GLU A 126 -10.50 7.96 -4.02
C GLU A 126 -9.35 8.05 -3.01
N PHE A 127 -8.60 9.16 -2.97
CA PHE A 127 -7.42 9.32 -2.11
C PHE A 127 -7.66 8.90 -0.65
N ASP A 128 -8.79 9.29 -0.05
CA ASP A 128 -9.09 8.98 1.36
C ASP A 128 -9.41 7.49 1.61
N ASP A 129 -9.73 6.73 0.55
CA ASP A 129 -9.91 5.28 0.65
C ASP A 129 -8.56 4.54 0.69
N PHE A 130 -7.52 5.13 0.11
CA PHE A 130 -6.20 4.51 0.00
C PHE A 130 -5.17 5.11 0.94
N ILE A 131 -5.28 6.38 1.28
CA ILE A 131 -4.21 7.14 1.90
C ILE A 131 -4.71 7.80 3.17
N SER A 132 -4.01 7.58 4.28
CA SER A 132 -4.22 8.31 5.51
C SER A 132 -2.92 8.92 6.01
N LEU A 133 -3.00 10.17 6.43
CA LEU A 133 -1.89 10.87 7.06
C LEU A 133 -1.98 10.68 8.57
N ARG A 134 -0.85 10.39 9.21
CA ARG A 134 -0.77 10.22 10.67
C ARG A 134 0.40 11.00 11.23
N HIS A 135 0.16 11.66 12.35
CA HIS A 135 1.21 12.24 13.16
C HIS A 135 1.22 11.55 14.52
N ILE A 136 2.35 10.95 14.88
CA ILE A 136 2.51 10.11 16.07
C ILE A 136 1.50 8.94 16.03
N LYS A 137 0.40 9.04 16.80
CA LYS A 137 -0.65 8.01 16.87
C LYS A 137 -1.99 8.48 16.31
N ARG A 138 -2.10 9.74 15.89
CA ARG A 138 -3.36 10.35 15.45
C ARG A 138 -3.39 10.47 13.95
N THR A 139 -4.49 9.99 13.35
CA THR A 139 -4.83 10.32 11.97
C THR A 139 -5.16 11.81 11.90
N ILE A 140 -4.68 12.46 10.85
CA ILE A 140 -4.89 13.90 10.63
C ILE A 140 -5.92 14.20 9.51
N SER A 141 -6.38 13.20 8.74
CA SER A 141 -7.50 13.32 7.77
C SER A 141 -8.85 12.87 8.39
N PRO A 142 -10.03 13.28 7.89
CA PRO A 142 -10.38 13.86 6.58
C PRO A 142 -10.59 15.38 6.66
N TRP A 143 -9.80 16.14 5.91
CA TRP A 143 -9.82 17.59 6.00
C TRP A 143 -11.12 18.16 5.43
N HIS A 144 -11.90 18.86 6.24
CA HIS A 144 -13.15 19.48 5.79
C HIS A 144 -12.94 20.74 4.92
N SER A 145 -11.73 21.30 4.90
CA SER A 145 -11.37 22.44 4.05
C SER A 145 -9.86 22.48 3.75
N ASN A 146 -9.50 23.16 2.66
CA ASN A 146 -8.11 23.44 2.30
C ASN A 146 -7.37 24.16 3.43
N GLU A 147 -7.99 25.19 4.02
CA GLU A 147 -7.39 25.98 5.10
C GLU A 147 -7.06 25.15 6.35
N ALA A 148 -7.93 24.22 6.74
CA ALA A 148 -7.71 23.33 7.88
C ALA A 148 -6.52 22.38 7.64
N ALA A 149 -6.40 21.86 6.41
CA ALA A 149 -5.26 21.05 5.99
C ALA A 149 -3.98 21.89 6.01
N MET A 150 -3.97 23.06 5.37
CA MET A 150 -2.81 23.95 5.31
C MET A 150 -2.33 24.38 6.70
N SER A 151 -3.25 24.80 7.59
CA SER A 151 -2.93 25.19 8.96
C SER A 151 -2.26 24.05 9.73
N THR A 152 -2.79 22.83 9.60
CA THR A 152 -2.22 21.67 10.28
C THR A 152 -0.86 21.29 9.72
N LEU A 153 -0.69 21.29 8.39
CA LEU A 153 0.59 20.99 7.75
C LEU A 153 1.65 22.04 8.08
N ARG A 154 1.30 23.33 8.14
CA ARG A 154 2.23 24.40 8.59
C ARG A 154 2.70 24.17 10.03
N ARG A 155 1.79 23.75 10.91
CA ARG A 155 2.14 23.41 12.30
C ARG A 155 3.10 22.23 12.37
N LEU A 156 2.92 21.24 11.51
CA LEU A 156 3.72 20.01 11.46
C LEU A 156 4.92 20.09 10.50
N ARG A 157 5.31 21.28 10.03
CA ARG A 157 6.31 21.45 8.96
C ARG A 157 7.69 20.86 9.24
N ASN A 158 8.05 20.79 10.53
CA ASN A 158 9.33 20.25 11.00
C ASN A 158 9.21 18.81 11.52
N ASP A 159 7.99 18.27 11.54
CA ASP A 159 7.72 16.92 12.01
C ASP A 159 7.71 15.94 10.83
N VAL A 160 7.93 14.67 11.14
CA VAL A 160 7.73 13.58 10.18
C VAL A 160 6.29 13.09 10.28
N ILE A 161 5.56 13.24 9.17
CA ILE A 161 4.21 12.72 9.02
C ILE A 161 4.30 11.32 8.42
N LEU A 162 3.65 10.34 9.04
CA LEU A 162 3.52 9.01 8.47
C LEU A 162 2.42 9.04 7.39
N VAL A 163 2.78 8.64 6.17
CA VAL A 163 1.85 8.49 5.06
C VAL A 163 1.53 7.01 4.92
N CYS A 164 0.33 6.62 5.34
CA CYS A 164 -0.14 5.25 5.27
C CYS A 164 -0.85 5.03 3.93
N VAL A 165 -0.26 4.19 3.08
CA VAL A 165 -0.79 3.79 1.77
C VAL A 165 -1.36 2.38 1.91
N LEU A 166 -2.64 2.20 1.60
CA LEU A 166 -3.34 0.93 1.61
C LEU A 166 -3.29 0.33 0.21
N LYS A 167 -2.88 -0.93 0.09
CA LYS A 167 -2.73 -1.57 -1.22
C LYS A 167 -4.06 -1.74 -1.96
N TRP A 168 -5.12 -2.09 -1.24
CA TRP A 168 -6.43 -2.47 -1.80
C TRP A 168 -7.57 -1.54 -1.33
N GLY A 169 -7.23 -0.39 -0.74
CA GLY A 169 -8.19 0.52 -0.12
C GLY A 169 -8.55 0.16 1.33
N ASN A 170 -9.57 0.83 1.87
CA ASN A 170 -9.91 0.85 3.31
C ASN A 170 -10.86 -0.25 3.80
N GLN A 171 -11.41 -1.08 2.89
CA GLN A 171 -12.39 -2.13 3.25
C GLN A 171 -11.73 -3.38 3.86
N ILE A 172 -10.47 -3.67 3.52
CA ILE A 172 -9.76 -4.84 4.07
C ILE A 172 -9.19 -4.50 5.45
N GLY A 173 -9.93 -4.88 6.48
CA GLY A 173 -9.60 -4.60 7.87
C GLY A 173 -8.43 -5.43 8.40
N ASN A 174 -8.42 -6.73 8.14
CA ASN A 174 -7.49 -7.67 8.78
C ASN A 174 -7.02 -8.78 7.84
N SER A 175 -6.06 -9.58 8.31
CA SER A 175 -5.45 -10.65 7.52
C SER A 175 -6.43 -11.74 7.08
N LYS A 176 -7.50 -12.00 7.85
CA LYS A 176 -8.53 -12.98 7.46
C LYS A 176 -9.35 -12.47 6.27
N GLN A 177 -9.76 -11.21 6.31
CA GLN A 177 -10.44 -10.55 5.19
C GLN A 177 -9.53 -10.48 3.96
N LEU A 178 -8.25 -10.18 4.14
CA LEU A 178 -7.28 -10.18 3.05
C LEU A 178 -7.15 -11.56 2.41
N ALA A 179 -7.08 -12.63 3.21
CA ALA A 179 -7.00 -14.00 2.69
C ALA A 179 -8.25 -14.34 1.87
N GLN A 180 -9.45 -14.05 2.39
CA GLN A 180 -10.71 -14.27 1.66
C GLN A 180 -10.80 -13.47 0.36
N PHE A 181 -10.42 -12.19 0.41
CA PHE A 181 -10.37 -11.33 -0.77
C PHE A 181 -9.37 -11.87 -1.79
N THR A 182 -8.19 -12.28 -1.34
CA THR A 182 -7.15 -12.82 -2.22
C THR A 182 -7.61 -14.11 -2.89
N GLU A 183 -8.24 -15.01 -2.15
CA GLU A 183 -8.82 -16.26 -2.68
C GLU A 183 -9.95 -15.99 -3.67
N THR A 184 -10.80 -14.99 -3.41
CA THR A 184 -11.98 -14.72 -4.25
C THR A 184 -11.65 -13.90 -5.50
N CYS A 185 -10.69 -12.97 -5.43
CA CYS A 185 -10.50 -11.94 -6.44
C CYS A 185 -9.10 -11.87 -7.06
N ILE A 186 -8.08 -12.47 -6.44
CA ILE A 186 -6.67 -12.28 -6.84
C ILE A 186 -6.01 -13.59 -7.27
N GLN A 187 -6.34 -14.70 -6.62
CA GLN A 187 -5.84 -16.00 -7.05
C GLN A 187 -6.53 -16.41 -8.35
N PRO A 188 -5.80 -17.04 -9.29
CA PRO A 188 -6.40 -17.67 -10.46
C PRO A 188 -7.50 -18.62 -9.98
N VAL A 189 -8.68 -18.52 -10.61
CA VAL A 189 -9.89 -19.30 -10.26
C VAL A 189 -9.63 -20.81 -10.28
N GLU A 190 -8.59 -21.25 -10.98
CA GLU A 190 -8.12 -22.62 -10.96
C GLU A 190 -6.59 -22.64 -10.85
N LEU A 191 -6.09 -23.18 -9.73
CA LEU A 191 -4.69 -23.53 -9.57
C LEU A 191 -4.52 -25.00 -9.94
N ASP A 192 -3.52 -25.32 -10.75
CA ASP A 192 -3.16 -26.72 -11.00
C ASP A 192 -2.56 -27.37 -9.73
N ARG A 193 -2.28 -28.68 -9.77
CA ARG A 193 -1.70 -29.41 -8.62
C ARG A 193 -0.33 -28.88 -8.17
N ALA A 194 0.31 -28.02 -8.95
CA ALA A 194 1.60 -27.40 -8.67
C ALA A 194 1.48 -25.92 -8.22
N GLY A 195 0.27 -25.35 -8.18
CA GLY A 195 0.04 -23.96 -7.77
C GLY A 195 0.32 -22.92 -8.86
N ALA A 196 0.35 -23.33 -10.13
CA ALA A 196 0.33 -22.42 -11.27
C ALA A 196 -1.13 -22.12 -11.69
N ALA A 197 -1.36 -21.02 -12.43
CA ALA A 197 -2.64 -20.83 -13.11
C ALA A 197 -2.92 -22.06 -13.98
N SER A 198 -4.14 -22.61 -13.89
CA SER A 198 -4.58 -23.78 -14.65
C SER A 198 -4.23 -23.59 -16.12
N GLU A 199 -3.68 -24.63 -16.76
CA GLU A 199 -3.41 -24.64 -18.20
C GLU A 199 -4.68 -24.25 -18.99
N GLU A 200 -5.86 -24.58 -18.47
CA GLU A 200 -7.16 -24.19 -19.06
C GLU A 200 -7.37 -22.67 -19.05
N HIS A 201 -7.08 -21.99 -17.94
CA HIS A 201 -7.14 -20.52 -17.86
C HIS A 201 -6.09 -19.87 -18.78
N HIS A 202 -4.87 -20.41 -18.79
CA HIS A 202 -3.80 -19.91 -19.65
C HIS A 202 -4.19 -20.03 -21.14
N GLN A 203 -4.83 -21.14 -21.51
CA GLN A 203 -5.31 -21.36 -22.87
C GLN A 203 -6.50 -20.45 -23.22
N SER A 204 -7.36 -20.13 -22.26
CA SER A 204 -8.43 -19.13 -22.43
C SER A 204 -7.87 -17.76 -22.78
N VAL A 205 -6.88 -17.27 -22.01
CA VAL A 205 -6.24 -15.98 -22.27
C VAL A 205 -5.53 -15.95 -23.64
N ILE A 206 -4.92 -17.06 -24.07
CA ILE A 206 -4.36 -17.18 -25.42
C ILE A 206 -5.46 -17.07 -26.48
N ALA A 207 -6.61 -17.71 -26.27
CA ALA A 207 -7.74 -17.63 -27.18
C ALA A 207 -8.26 -16.20 -27.30
N ASP A 208 -8.44 -15.50 -26.18
CA ASP A 208 -8.91 -14.11 -26.14
C ASP A 208 -7.93 -13.15 -26.83
N LEU A 209 -6.62 -13.31 -26.58
CA LEU A 209 -5.58 -12.57 -27.29
C LEU A 209 -5.65 -12.78 -28.80
N LYS A 210 -5.85 -14.02 -29.26
CA LYS A 210 -5.95 -14.32 -30.69
C LYS A 210 -7.25 -13.82 -31.31
N VAL A 211 -8.36 -13.82 -30.57
CA VAL A 211 -9.62 -13.23 -31.03
C VAL A 211 -9.44 -11.72 -31.22
N HIS A 212 -8.80 -11.04 -30.27
CA HIS A 212 -8.62 -9.59 -30.34
C HIS A 212 -7.54 -9.15 -31.34
N TRP A 213 -6.36 -9.80 -31.30
CA TRP A 213 -5.19 -9.37 -32.06
C TRP A 213 -4.88 -10.22 -33.29
N GLY A 214 -5.43 -11.43 -33.42
CA GLY A 214 -5.06 -12.37 -34.49
C GLY A 214 -5.40 -11.90 -35.90
N GLY A 215 -6.28 -10.90 -36.04
CA GLY A 215 -6.55 -10.23 -37.31
C GLY A 215 -5.47 -9.21 -37.73
N ILE A 216 -4.66 -8.73 -36.79
CA ILE A 216 -3.68 -7.66 -36.98
C ILE A 216 -2.25 -8.17 -36.80
N LEU A 217 -2.06 -9.16 -35.92
CA LEU A 217 -0.78 -9.72 -35.54
C LEU A 217 -0.74 -11.22 -35.82
N THR A 218 0.39 -11.69 -36.36
CA THR A 218 0.72 -13.10 -36.52
C THR A 218 2.03 -13.42 -35.82
N ALA A 219 2.09 -14.58 -35.15
CA ALA A 219 3.25 -15.06 -34.43
C ALA A 219 3.14 -16.57 -34.20
N MET A 220 4.24 -17.18 -33.74
CA MET A 220 4.25 -18.57 -33.28
C MET A 220 3.40 -18.74 -32.02
N GLU A 221 2.89 -19.96 -31.78
CA GLU A 221 2.08 -20.31 -30.60
C GLU A 221 2.79 -19.95 -29.28
N ILE A 222 4.10 -20.16 -29.23
CA ILE A 222 4.92 -19.85 -28.05
C ILE A 222 4.90 -18.36 -27.71
N SER A 223 4.82 -17.48 -28.71
CA SER A 223 4.80 -16.03 -28.50
C SER A 223 3.49 -15.57 -27.87
N TRP A 224 2.37 -16.14 -28.31
CA TRP A 224 1.07 -15.94 -27.66
C TRP A 224 1.08 -16.46 -26.22
N ARG A 225 1.69 -17.62 -25.99
CA ARG A 225 1.80 -18.22 -24.67
C ARG A 225 2.65 -17.39 -23.70
N ILE A 226 3.76 -16.80 -24.15
CA ILE A 226 4.59 -15.90 -23.34
C ILE A 226 3.79 -14.63 -22.99
N TRP A 227 3.03 -14.08 -23.93
CA TRP A 227 2.18 -12.92 -23.67
C TRP A 227 1.06 -13.25 -22.67
N ALA A 228 0.33 -14.35 -22.87
CA ALA A 228 -0.69 -14.79 -21.92
C ALA A 228 -0.09 -15.03 -20.52
N ASN A 229 1.12 -15.58 -20.42
CA ASN A 229 1.80 -15.77 -19.12
C ASN A 229 2.14 -14.42 -18.46
N TYR A 230 2.55 -13.43 -19.24
CA TYR A 230 2.73 -12.07 -18.74
C TYR A 230 1.43 -11.50 -18.16
N ILE A 231 0.28 -11.75 -18.81
CA ILE A 231 -1.04 -11.30 -18.35
C ILE A 231 -1.45 -12.04 -17.07
N CYS A 232 -1.44 -13.38 -17.08
CA CYS A 232 -1.85 -14.20 -15.94
C CYS A 232 -0.94 -14.04 -14.71
N SER A 233 0.29 -13.55 -14.90
CA SER A 233 1.21 -13.26 -13.79
C SER A 233 0.96 -11.90 -13.12
N GLN A 234 0.11 -11.04 -13.70
CA GLN A 234 -0.29 -9.78 -13.07
C GLN A 234 -1.26 -10.04 -11.93
N LYS A 235 -1.06 -9.34 -10.80
CA LYS A 235 -1.81 -9.58 -9.56
C LYS A 235 -3.01 -8.65 -9.39
N ASP A 236 -3.39 -7.95 -10.46
CA ASP A 236 -4.27 -6.78 -10.36
C ASP A 236 -5.69 -7.08 -10.88
N GLY A 237 -5.95 -8.32 -11.28
CA GLY A 237 -7.24 -8.75 -11.84
C GLY A 237 -7.64 -7.96 -13.09
N ASN A 238 -6.66 -7.40 -13.81
CA ASN A 238 -6.83 -6.52 -14.97
C ASN A 238 -6.57 -7.25 -16.29
N GLU A 239 -6.81 -8.56 -16.34
CA GLU A 239 -6.54 -9.40 -17.52
C GLU A 239 -7.24 -8.85 -18.77
N ASP A 240 -8.52 -8.49 -18.66
CA ASP A 240 -9.31 -7.91 -19.77
C ASP A 240 -8.70 -6.62 -20.33
N GLU A 241 -8.19 -5.73 -19.47
CA GLU A 241 -7.51 -4.50 -19.92
C GLU A 241 -6.17 -4.79 -20.57
N LEU A 242 -5.45 -5.80 -20.08
CA LEU A 242 -4.15 -6.19 -20.61
C LEU A 242 -4.28 -6.89 -21.95
N ILE A 243 -5.38 -7.62 -22.19
CA ILE A 243 -5.72 -8.19 -23.49
C ILE A 243 -5.93 -7.09 -24.53
N GLN A 244 -6.52 -5.95 -24.15
CA GLN A 244 -6.75 -4.81 -25.06
C GLN A 244 -5.50 -3.98 -25.35
N LYS A 245 -4.43 -4.14 -24.57
CA LYS A 245 -3.17 -3.41 -24.79
C LYS A 245 -2.32 -4.14 -25.85
N PRO A 246 -1.46 -3.42 -26.59
CA PRO A 246 -0.54 -4.05 -27.53
C PRO A 246 0.44 -4.99 -26.80
N PRO A 247 1.14 -5.89 -27.53
CA PRO A 247 2.08 -6.82 -26.93
C PRO A 247 3.16 -6.10 -26.11
N PRO A 248 3.50 -6.58 -24.90
CA PRO A 248 4.52 -5.96 -24.08
C PRO A 248 5.91 -6.06 -24.73
N ASP A 249 6.82 -5.16 -24.35
CA ASP A 249 8.16 -5.03 -24.95
C ASP A 249 8.97 -6.34 -24.96
N CYS A 250 8.74 -7.20 -23.97
CA CYS A 250 9.42 -8.49 -23.86
C CYS A 250 9.03 -9.50 -24.96
N VAL A 251 7.87 -9.34 -25.60
CA VAL A 251 7.36 -10.24 -26.64
C VAL A 251 7.04 -9.56 -27.96
N VAL A 252 6.92 -8.23 -28.00
CA VAL A 252 6.50 -7.48 -29.21
C VAL A 252 7.32 -7.82 -30.46
N ARG A 253 8.62 -8.09 -30.30
CA ARG A 253 9.54 -8.44 -31.40
C ARG A 253 9.25 -9.81 -32.03
N GLN A 254 8.41 -10.63 -31.40
CA GLN A 254 8.03 -11.96 -31.87
C GLN A 254 6.76 -11.94 -32.74
N PHE A 255 6.08 -10.79 -32.82
CA PHE A 255 4.88 -10.60 -33.60
C PHE A 255 5.17 -9.85 -34.89
N GLN A 256 4.47 -10.22 -35.96
CA GLN A 256 4.50 -9.56 -37.26
C GLN A 256 3.11 -9.05 -37.59
N ALA A 257 3.00 -7.91 -38.27
CA ALA A 257 1.71 -7.42 -38.75
C ALA A 257 1.18 -8.34 -39.86
N VAL A 258 -0.10 -8.70 -39.79
CA VAL A 258 -0.80 -9.36 -40.89
C VAL A 258 -1.08 -8.30 -41.94
N PHE A 259 -0.39 -8.39 -43.08
CA PHE A 259 -0.72 -7.56 -44.23
C PHE A 259 -2.06 -8.01 -44.79
N SER A 260 -2.97 -7.07 -45.08
CA SER A 260 -4.18 -7.44 -45.80
C SER A 260 -3.81 -7.97 -47.18
N SER A 261 -4.60 -8.87 -47.77
CA SER A 261 -4.35 -9.42 -49.12
C SER A 261 -4.11 -8.34 -50.19
N ALA A 262 -4.76 -7.17 -50.04
CA ALA A 262 -4.53 -5.99 -50.88
C ALA A 262 -3.11 -5.39 -50.72
N GLN A 263 -2.55 -5.36 -49.51
CA GLN A 263 -1.20 -4.87 -49.22
C GLN A 263 -0.14 -5.90 -49.65
N GLU A 264 -0.42 -7.19 -49.49
CA GLU A 264 0.44 -8.25 -50.03
C GLU A 264 0.51 -8.22 -51.56
N ALA A 265 -0.62 -7.95 -52.23
CA ALA A 265 -0.66 -7.78 -53.67
C ALA A 265 0.19 -6.58 -54.13
N VAL A 266 0.07 -5.44 -53.44
CA VAL A 266 0.89 -4.24 -53.71
C VAL A 266 2.38 -4.49 -53.46
N LEU A 267 2.74 -5.17 -52.37
CA LEU A 267 4.14 -5.51 -52.07
C LEU A 267 4.73 -6.50 -53.08
N ARG A 268 3.94 -7.47 -53.58
CA ARG A 268 4.37 -8.37 -54.66
C ARG A 268 4.63 -7.61 -55.97
N ILE A 269 3.76 -6.67 -56.32
CA ILE A 269 3.94 -5.82 -57.51
C ILE A 269 5.20 -4.95 -57.35
N GLN A 270 5.40 -4.32 -56.20
CA GLN A 270 6.60 -3.50 -55.95
C GLN A 270 7.90 -4.32 -55.97
N ARG A 271 7.90 -5.55 -55.44
CA ARG A 271 9.08 -6.43 -55.49
C ARG A 271 9.37 -6.98 -56.88
N GLY A 272 8.35 -7.16 -57.72
CA GLY A 272 8.50 -7.61 -59.11
C GLY A 272 8.99 -6.51 -60.07
N ILE A 273 8.80 -5.23 -59.73
CA ILE A 273 9.23 -4.10 -60.55
C ILE A 273 10.72 -3.75 -60.33
N SER A 274 11.30 -4.09 -59.18
CA SER A 274 12.71 -3.80 -58.86
C SER A 274 13.73 -4.82 -59.40
N SER A 275 13.31 -5.80 -60.23
CA SER A 275 14.20 -6.82 -60.81
C SER A 275 14.29 -6.79 -62.34
N VAL A 276 14.05 -5.62 -62.96
CA VAL A 276 14.23 -5.40 -64.41
C VAL A 276 15.29 -4.35 -64.65
#